data_AF-M1CEZ3-F1
#
_entry.id   AF-M1CEZ3-F1
#
_cell.length_a   1.000
_cell.length_b   1.000
_cell.length_c   1.000
_cell.angle_alpha   90.00
_cell.angle_beta   90.00
_cell.angle_gamma   90.00
#
_symmetry.space_group_name_H-M   'P 1'
#
loop_
_entity.id
_entity.type
_entity.pdbx_description
1 polymer ?
#
loop_
_entity_poly.entity_id
_entity_poly.type
_entity_poly.pdbx_seq_one_letter_code
_entity_poly.pdbx_strand_id
1 'polypeptide(L)'
;MIKHVVFGYFSQRSGLLVYVEDSYLTRIQSPGSPPTYWETTMGTKVEDYRPVEGVMIAHSGCSSVIITRFGDNLKAGPAITRMEETYTIDDVAFNVPGLSIDSFIPPQGLIKGYPEENLDWRSPIDR
;
A
#
# COMPACT_ATOMS: atom_id res chain seq x y z
N MET A 1 -12.95 -10.95 -0.33
CA MET A 1 -11.64 -11.31 0.22
C MET A 1 -11.81 -12.56 1.09
N ILE A 2 -11.00 -13.60 0.88
CA ILE A 2 -11.06 -14.89 1.62
C ILE A 2 -10.00 -14.94 2.71
N LYS A 3 -8.78 -14.52 2.37
CA LYS A 3 -7.63 -14.50 3.28
C LYS A 3 -6.85 -13.22 3.01
N HIS A 4 -6.33 -12.63 4.08
CA HIS A 4 -5.38 -11.53 4.04
C HIS A 4 -4.38 -11.73 5.18
N VAL A 5 -3.10 -11.69 4.86
CA VAL A 5 -2.02 -11.85 5.82
C VAL A 5 -0.96 -10.82 5.48
N VAL A 6 -0.56 -10.07 6.50
CA VAL A 6 0.54 -9.11 6.42
C VAL A 6 1.57 -9.49 7.46
N PHE A 7 2.84 -9.47 7.09
CA PHE A 7 3.94 -9.54 8.04
C PHE A 7 5.06 -8.61 7.60
N GLY A 8 5.89 -8.22 8.55
CA GLY A 8 7.03 -7.38 8.27
C GLY A 8 7.98 -7.39 9.45
N TYR A 9 9.15 -6.80 9.27
CA TYR A 9 10.12 -6.69 10.35
C TYR A 9 10.83 -5.35 10.33
N PHE A 10 11.23 -4.94 11.53
CA PHE A 10 11.87 -3.67 11.81
C PHE A 10 13.29 -3.92 12.29
N SER A 11 14.16 -2.95 12.04
CA SER A 11 15.47 -2.89 12.68
C SER A 11 15.29 -2.68 14.18
N GLN A 12 15.76 -3.62 15.01
CA GLN A 12 15.72 -3.47 16.47
C GLN A 12 16.50 -2.23 16.95
N ARG A 13 17.55 -1.84 16.22
CA ARG A 13 18.41 -0.71 16.59
C ARG A 13 17.76 0.64 16.34
N SER A 14 17.08 0.79 15.20
CA SER A 14 16.54 2.08 14.74
C SER A 14 15.03 2.18 14.78
N GLY A 15 14.32 1.06 14.96
CA GLY A 15 12.86 0.99 14.89
C GLY A 15 12.30 1.15 13.46
N LEU A 16 13.15 1.27 12.45
CA LEU A 16 12.74 1.52 11.05
C LEU A 16 12.31 0.22 10.37
N LEU A 17 11.27 0.29 9.54
CA LEU A 17 10.77 -0.83 8.75
C LEU A 17 11.84 -1.23 7.74
N VAL A 18 12.13 -2.53 7.63
CA VAL A 18 13.09 -3.04 6.65
C VAL A 18 12.37 -3.74 5.50
N TYR A 19 11.32 -4.48 5.83
CA TYR A 19 10.55 -5.25 4.86
C TYR A 19 9.12 -5.44 5.33
N VAL A 20 8.20 -5.41 4.38
CA VAL A 20 6.80 -5.79 4.56
C VAL A 20 6.37 -6.70 3.43
N GLU A 21 5.58 -7.71 3.75
CA GLU A 21 4.92 -8.57 2.79
C GLU A 21 3.42 -8.60 3.10
N ASP A 22 2.64 -8.43 2.04
CA ASP A 22 1.19 -8.54 2.04
C ASP A 22 0.78 -9.66 1.08
N SER A 23 -0.05 -10.59 1.55
CA SER A 23 -0.67 -11.62 0.72
C SER A 23 -2.18 -11.65 0.92
N TYR A 24 -2.93 -11.56 -0.19
CA TYR A 24 -4.38 -11.65 -0.18
C TYR A 24 -4.93 -12.61 -1.24
N LEU A 25 -5.98 -13.34 -0.86
CA LEU A 25 -6.72 -14.26 -1.71
C LEU A 25 -8.13 -13.72 -1.94
N THR A 26 -8.50 -13.54 -3.20
CA THR A 26 -9.83 -13.10 -3.62
C THR A 26 -10.47 -14.10 -4.56
N ARG A 27 -11.76 -14.38 -4.33
CA ARG A 27 -12.60 -15.15 -5.24
C ARG A 27 -13.44 -14.20 -6.09
N ILE A 28 -13.37 -14.39 -7.39
CA ILE A 28 -14.14 -13.67 -8.39
C ILE A 28 -15.07 -14.66 -9.07
N GLN A 29 -16.35 -14.34 -9.16
CA GLN A 29 -17.33 -15.18 -9.84
C GLN A 29 -18.39 -14.30 -10.48
N SER A 30 -18.55 -14.43 -11.80
CA SER A 30 -19.68 -13.84 -12.50
C SER A 30 -20.87 -14.82 -12.46
N PRO A 31 -22.12 -14.32 -12.52
CA PRO A 31 -23.29 -15.19 -12.60
C PRO A 31 -23.17 -16.17 -13.78
N GLY A 32 -23.38 -17.46 -13.52
CA GLY A 32 -23.28 -18.51 -14.54
C GLY A 32 -21.86 -18.96 -14.90
N SER A 33 -20.81 -18.43 -14.26
CA SER A 33 -19.43 -18.90 -14.46
C SER A 33 -18.91 -19.70 -13.24
N PRO A 34 -17.98 -20.65 -13.44
CA PRO A 34 -17.19 -21.21 -12.36
C PRO A 34 -16.39 -20.10 -11.63
N PRO A 35 -16.07 -20.28 -10.33
CA PRO A 35 -15.26 -19.31 -9.60
C PRO A 35 -13.81 -19.30 -10.09
N THR A 36 -13.20 -18.12 -10.04
CA THR A 36 -11.77 -17.91 -10.25
C THR A 36 -11.15 -17.32 -9.00
N TYR A 37 -9.97 -17.79 -8.63
CA TYR A 37 -9.22 -17.32 -7.47
C TYR A 37 -8.01 -16.52 -7.93
N TRP A 38 -7.74 -15.44 -7.21
CA TRP A 38 -6.59 -14.56 -7.40
C TRP A 38 -5.87 -14.46 -6.07
N GLU A 39 -4.65 -14.99 -6.03
CA GLU A 39 -3.72 -14.77 -4.93
C GLU A 39 -2.69 -13.73 -5.37
N THR A 40 -2.56 -12.65 -4.62
CA THR A 40 -1.50 -11.66 -4.84
C THR A 40 -0.61 -11.67 -3.61
N THR A 41 0.69 -11.85 -3.82
CA THR A 41 1.71 -11.68 -2.79
C THR A 41 2.63 -10.56 -3.23
N MET A 42 2.76 -9.54 -2.39
CA MET A 42 3.59 -8.36 -2.62
C MET A 42 4.58 -8.21 -1.48
N GLY A 43 5.87 -8.23 -1.78
CA GLY A 43 6.96 -7.93 -0.84
C GLY A 43 7.58 -6.59 -1.17
N THR A 44 7.84 -5.75 -0.17
CA THR A 44 8.52 -4.45 -0.34
C THR A 44 9.67 -4.33 0.64
N LYS A 45 10.87 -4.12 0.11
CA LYS A 45 12.05 -3.73 0.87
C LYS A 45 12.12 -2.21 0.90
N VAL A 46 12.28 -1.65 2.11
CA VAL A 46 12.32 -0.21 2.32
C VAL A 46 13.76 0.20 2.63
N GLU A 47 14.27 1.18 1.90
CA GLU A 47 15.69 1.53 1.88
C GLU A 47 15.92 3.04 1.97
N ASP A 48 17.19 3.40 2.14
CA ASP A 48 17.66 4.79 2.08
C ASP A 48 16.91 5.75 3.01
N TYR A 49 16.83 5.36 4.28
CA TYR A 49 16.27 6.23 5.30
C TYR A 49 17.20 7.43 5.54
N ARG A 50 16.67 8.64 5.30
CA ARG A 50 17.37 9.91 5.55
C ARG A 50 16.57 10.78 6.51
N PRO A 51 17.24 11.59 7.36
CA PRO A 51 16.53 12.55 8.21
C PRO A 51 15.97 13.69 7.36
N VAL A 52 14.67 13.92 7.45
CA VAL A 52 13.97 15.09 6.90
C VAL A 52 13.23 15.74 8.07
N GLU A 53 13.58 16.97 8.42
CA GLU A 53 13.02 17.70 9.58
C GLU A 53 13.04 16.90 10.90
N GLY A 54 14.07 16.08 11.12
CA GLY A 54 14.22 15.27 12.32
C GLY A 54 13.48 13.93 12.29
N VAL A 55 12.78 13.60 11.21
CA VAL A 55 12.10 12.32 10.99
C VAL A 55 12.87 11.48 9.98
N MET A 56 13.07 10.19 10.25
CA MET A 56 13.70 9.27 9.29
C MET A 56 12.68 8.85 8.22
N ILE A 57 12.88 9.29 6.98
CA ILE A 57 12.02 8.99 5.83
C ILE A 57 12.78 8.12 4.84
N ALA A 58 12.15 7.04 4.37
CA ALA A 58 12.71 6.19 3.32
C ALA A 58 12.64 6.94 1.98
N HIS A 59 13.75 6.99 1.26
CA HIS A 59 13.82 7.61 -0.06
C HIS A 59 13.93 6.61 -1.20
N SER A 60 13.96 5.31 -0.91
CA SER A 60 13.93 4.30 -1.96
C SER A 60 13.41 2.96 -1.46
N GLY A 61 13.23 2.05 -2.40
CA GLY A 61 12.93 0.67 -2.09
C GLY A 61 12.72 -0.15 -3.34
N CYS A 62 12.40 -1.42 -3.11
CA CYS A 62 12.11 -2.38 -4.16
C CYS A 62 10.91 -3.24 -3.76
N SER A 63 9.93 -3.29 -4.65
CA SER A 63 8.73 -4.09 -4.51
C SER A 63 8.73 -5.21 -5.53
N SER A 64 8.37 -6.42 -5.10
CA SER A 64 8.12 -7.57 -5.98
C SER A 64 6.70 -8.07 -5.75
N VAL A 65 6.03 -8.43 -6.85
CA VAL A 65 4.63 -8.86 -6.82
C VAL A 65 4.50 -10.16 -7.62
N ILE A 66 3.80 -11.12 -7.04
CA ILE A 66 3.38 -12.35 -7.71
C ILE A 66 1.85 -12.40 -7.68
N ILE A 67 1.24 -12.48 -8.86
CA ILE A 67 -0.19 -12.67 -9.03
C ILE A 67 -0.41 -14.07 -9.59
N THR A 68 -1.02 -14.94 -8.80
CA THR A 68 -1.40 -16.30 -9.19
C THR A 68 -2.90 -16.39 -9.36
N ARG A 69 -3.33 -16.73 -10.58
CA ARG A 69 -4.73 -16.96 -10.92
C ARG A 69 -4.98 -18.45 -11.13
N PHE A 70 -5.95 -19.03 -10.42
CA PHE A 70 -6.28 -20.45 -10.49
C PHE A 70 -7.79 -20.72 -10.32
N GLY A 71 -8.24 -21.94 -10.64
CA GLY A 71 -9.65 -22.34 -10.57
C GLY A 71 -10.09 -23.19 -11.77
N ASP A 72 -11.30 -23.74 -11.70
CA ASP A 72 -11.81 -24.75 -12.64
C ASP A 72 -11.98 -24.25 -14.08
N ASN A 73 -12.04 -22.93 -14.27
CA ASN A 73 -12.15 -22.31 -15.59
C ASN A 73 -10.81 -22.18 -16.34
N LEU A 74 -9.67 -22.52 -15.71
CA LEU A 74 -8.34 -22.41 -16.32
C LEU A 74 -7.86 -23.77 -16.83
N LYS A 75 -8.19 -24.07 -18.09
CA LYS A 75 -7.84 -25.34 -18.75
C LYS A 75 -6.33 -25.62 -18.82
N ALA A 76 -5.50 -24.57 -18.77
CA ALA A 76 -4.04 -24.68 -18.85
C ALA A 76 -3.34 -24.73 -17.48
N GLY A 77 -4.10 -24.77 -16.37
CA GLY A 77 -3.55 -24.67 -15.02
C GLY A 77 -3.40 -23.23 -14.52
N PRO A 78 -2.72 -23.02 -13.38
CA PRO A 78 -2.53 -21.69 -12.79
C PRO A 78 -1.76 -20.74 -13.73
N ALA A 79 -2.25 -19.51 -13.87
CA ALA A 79 -1.54 -18.45 -14.57
C ALA A 79 -0.81 -17.57 -13.55
N ILE A 80 0.51 -17.40 -13.72
CA ILE A 80 1.37 -16.64 -12.80
C ILE A 80 1.93 -15.43 -13.53
N THR A 81 1.75 -14.25 -12.94
CA THR A 81 2.38 -12.99 -13.39
C THR A 81 3.33 -12.51 -12.30
N ARG A 82 4.53 -12.06 -12.70
CA ARG A 82 5.52 -11.47 -11.80
C ARG A 82 5.81 -10.04 -12.22
N MET A 83 5.96 -9.15 -11.24
CA MET A 83 6.28 -7.74 -11.45
C MET A 83 7.33 -7.33 -10.42
N GLU A 84 8.27 -6.50 -10.83
CA GLU A 84 9.29 -5.91 -9.96
C GLU A 84 9.33 -4.41 -10.22
N GLU A 85 9.40 -3.63 -9.15
CA GLU A 85 9.49 -2.17 -9.18
C GLU A 85 10.62 -1.74 -8.25
N THR A 86 11.53 -0.92 -8.74
CA THR A 86 12.47 -0.18 -7.89
C THR A 86 12.07 1.29 -7.95
N TYR A 87 11.90 1.91 -6.79
CA TYR A 87 11.42 3.28 -6.68
C TYR A 87 12.43 4.14 -5.92
N THR A 88 12.48 5.42 -6.30
CA THR A 88 13.20 6.49 -5.61
C THR A 88 12.24 7.65 -5.36
N ILE A 89 12.42 8.33 -4.24
CA ILE A 89 11.67 9.51 -3.86
C ILE A 89 12.65 10.67 -3.87
N ASP A 90 12.44 11.58 -4.82
CA ASP A 90 13.36 12.71 -5.05
C ASP A 90 13.09 13.85 -4.07
N ASP A 91 11.81 14.18 -3.85
CA ASP A 91 11.39 15.31 -3.03
C ASP A 91 10.49 14.86 -1.87
N VAL A 92 10.86 15.28 -0.66
CA VAL A 92 10.06 15.12 0.56
C VAL A 92 9.90 16.48 1.21
N ALA A 93 8.66 16.87 1.50
CA ALA A 93 8.34 18.12 2.16
C ALA A 93 7.23 17.91 3.19
N PHE A 94 7.37 18.56 4.34
CA PHE A 94 6.33 18.64 5.35
C PHE A 94 5.59 19.97 5.25
N ASN A 95 4.31 19.97 5.63
CA ASN A 95 3.49 21.18 5.78
C ASN A 95 3.54 22.11 4.55
N VAL A 96 3.50 21.53 3.34
CA VAL A 96 3.66 22.24 2.07
C VAL A 96 2.68 23.43 1.99
N PRO A 97 3.17 24.68 1.98
CA PRO A 97 2.30 25.85 1.93
C PRO A 97 1.45 25.87 0.66
N GLY A 98 0.15 26.18 0.81
CA GLY A 98 -0.79 26.27 -0.30
C GLY A 98 -1.46 24.95 -0.70
N LEU A 99 -1.11 23.82 -0.05
CA LEU A 99 -1.89 22.59 -0.19
C LEU A 99 -3.21 22.71 0.59
N SER A 100 -4.36 22.69 -0.11
CA SER A 100 -5.69 22.69 0.53
C SER A 100 -6.22 21.27 0.72
N ILE A 101 -7.27 21.12 1.54
CA ILE A 101 -7.99 19.84 1.68
C ILE A 101 -8.49 19.29 0.35
N ASP A 102 -8.79 20.18 -0.60
CA ASP A 102 -9.24 19.82 -1.96
C ASP A 102 -8.14 19.11 -2.78
N SER A 103 -6.89 19.12 -2.32
CA SER A 103 -5.80 18.36 -2.93
C SER A 103 -5.85 16.86 -2.56
N PHE A 104 -6.61 16.50 -1.51
CA PHE A 104 -6.76 15.13 -1.01
C PHE A 104 -8.10 14.54 -1.48
N ILE A 105 -8.28 14.48 -2.81
CA ILE A 105 -9.52 14.00 -3.42
C ILE A 105 -9.64 12.48 -3.22
N PRO A 106 -10.74 11.97 -2.64
CA PRO A 106 -10.96 10.53 -2.55
C PRO A 106 -11.14 9.90 -3.95
N PRO A 107 -10.90 8.59 -4.11
CA PRO A 107 -11.22 7.87 -5.33
C PRO A 107 -12.66 8.17 -5.80
N GLN A 108 -12.83 8.44 -7.10
CA GLN A 108 -14.13 8.71 -7.69
C GLN A 108 -15.08 7.52 -7.43
N GLY A 109 -16.13 7.73 -6.64
CA GLY A 109 -17.14 6.72 -6.30
C GLY A 109 -17.36 6.46 -4.81
N LEU A 110 -16.50 6.99 -3.93
CA LEU A 110 -16.76 6.97 -2.48
C LEU A 110 -17.64 8.15 -2.07
N ILE A 111 -18.97 7.98 -2.12
CA ILE A 111 -19.91 8.90 -1.47
C ILE A 111 -19.74 8.73 0.05
N LYS A 112 -19.10 9.70 0.72
CA LYS A 112 -18.95 9.73 2.18
C LYS A 112 -20.34 9.86 2.83
N GLY A 113 -20.80 8.79 3.46
CA GLY A 113 -21.87 8.84 4.47
C GLY A 113 -21.36 9.18 5.88
N TYR A 114 -20.15 9.72 6.03
CA TYR A 114 -19.59 10.08 7.33
C TYR A 114 -19.69 11.59 7.54
N PRO A 115 -20.22 12.05 8.70
CA PRO A 115 -20.29 13.46 9.00
C PRO A 115 -18.87 14.04 9.09
N GLU A 116 -18.68 15.23 8.52
CA GLU A 116 -17.45 15.97 8.65
C GLU A 116 -17.28 16.40 10.11
N GLU A 117 -16.52 15.62 10.89
CA GLU A 117 -15.95 16.15 12.11
C GLU A 117 -14.85 17.14 11.71
N ASN A 118 -15.01 18.39 12.16
CA ASN A 118 -14.02 19.46 12.08
C ASN A 118 -12.70 18.96 12.68
N LEU A 119 -11.81 18.44 11.85
CA LEU A 119 -10.52 17.91 12.24
C LEU A 119 -9.51 19.05 12.48
N ASP A 120 -9.82 20.08 13.27
CA ASP A 120 -8.98 21.29 13.44
C ASP A 120 -7.48 20.98 13.70
N TRP A 121 -6.67 20.96 12.63
CA TRP A 121 -5.25 20.60 12.53
C TRP A 121 -4.31 21.68 13.08
N ARG A 122 -4.84 22.70 13.77
CA ARG A 122 -4.01 23.74 14.36
C ARG A 122 -3.26 23.17 15.56
N SER A 123 -2.00 22.79 15.36
CA SER A 123 -1.08 22.42 16.44
C SER A 123 -0.93 23.58 17.44
N PRO A 124 -1.13 23.36 18.75
CA PRO A 124 -0.79 24.32 19.79
C PRO A 124 0.65 24.06 20.25
N ILE A 125 1.65 24.52 19.49
CA ILE A 125 3.02 24.60 20.01
C ILE A 125 3.62 25.94 19.59
N ASP A 126 3.32 26.96 20.40
CA ASP A 126 4.20 28.08 20.69
C ASP A 126 3.94 28.49 22.15
N ARG A 127 4.82 28.04 23.05
CA ARG A 127 5.01 28.62 24.37
C ARG A 127 6.45 28.44 24.82
#